data_AF-A0A842KN13-F1
#
_entry.id   AF-A0A842KN13-F1
#
_cell.length_a   1.000
_cell.length_b   1.000
_cell.length_c   1.000
_cell.angle_alpha   90.00
_cell.angle_beta   90.00
_cell.angle_gamma   90.00
#
_symmetry.space_group_name_H-M   'P 1'
#
loop_
_entity.id
_entity.type
_entity.pdbx_description
1 polymer ?
#
loop_
_entity_poly.entity_id
_entity_poly.type
_entity_poly.pdbx_seq_one_letter_code
_entity_poly.pdbx_strand_id
1 'polypeptide(L)'
;MPYPIVHIMFFVFCISLPGLYGFLQSAQEGRLKSKDWYHLMLLILAGAFCSLLPDIPAVWNYFLYGNLKHAMAGPVPTHSLVFGSVAFCVASVAGLLAYKERDKALGLGMFSETAFLSHLLLDDIAEGGLTYLYPFYNEPVSVFAYVNVRFSRVDFLYYNLAGIVSVFFIFCVLFMALMALNYLGFGFGYEPLEHAVNTERTER
;
A
#
# COMPACT_ATOMS: atom_id res chain seq x y z
N MET A 1 18.59 0.49 6.08
CA MET A 1 19.03 -0.14 4.80
C MET A 1 17.76 -0.56 4.07
N PRO A 2 17.69 -0.58 2.73
CA PRO A 2 16.48 -1.06 2.06
C PRO A 2 16.23 -2.53 2.42
N TYR A 3 15.01 -2.87 2.82
CA TYR A 3 14.61 -4.23 3.21
C TYR A 3 13.47 -4.75 2.32
N PRO A 4 13.63 -4.77 0.98
CA PRO A 4 12.54 -4.93 0.03
C PRO A 4 11.75 -6.22 0.22
N ILE A 5 12.41 -7.31 0.62
CA ILE A 5 11.75 -8.60 0.91
C ILE A 5 10.78 -8.47 2.08
N VAL A 6 11.18 -7.76 3.14
CA VAL A 6 10.36 -7.56 4.34
C VAL A 6 9.12 -6.75 4.00
N HIS A 7 9.26 -5.67 3.22
CA HIS A 7 8.11 -4.86 2.78
C HIS A 7 7.15 -5.62 1.87
N ILE A 8 7.66 -6.41 0.92
CA ILE A 8 6.81 -7.27 0.08
C ILE A 8 6.08 -8.30 0.93
N MET A 9 6.78 -8.98 1.85
CA MET A 9 6.17 -9.98 2.71
C MET A 9 5.12 -9.35 3.63
N PHE A 10 5.42 -8.21 4.25
CA PHE A 10 4.46 -7.47 5.08
C PHE A 10 3.22 -7.10 4.27
N PHE A 11 3.39 -6.58 3.07
CA PHE A 11 2.29 -6.26 2.18
C PHE A 11 1.45 -7.50 1.80
N VAL A 12 2.09 -8.59 1.37
CA VAL A 12 1.37 -9.80 0.96
C VAL A 12 0.64 -10.45 2.14
N PHE A 13 1.31 -10.61 3.28
CA PHE A 13 0.76 -11.34 4.43
C PHE A 13 -0.12 -10.51 5.36
N CYS A 14 0.10 -9.20 5.46
CA CYS A 14 -0.68 -8.35 6.37
C CYS A 14 -1.76 -7.53 5.65
N ILE A 15 -1.52 -7.11 4.41
CA ILE A 15 -2.44 -6.24 3.66
C ILE A 15 -3.31 -7.06 2.69
N SER A 16 -2.71 -8.00 1.95
CA SER A 16 -3.41 -8.72 0.87
C SER A 16 -4.09 -10.03 1.32
N LEU A 17 -3.80 -10.51 2.54
CA LEU A 17 -4.21 -11.83 3.00
C LEU A 17 -5.73 -12.09 2.96
N PRO A 18 -6.61 -11.16 3.39
CA PRO A 18 -8.06 -11.41 3.33
C PRO A 18 -8.55 -11.62 1.89
N GLY A 19 -8.05 -10.83 0.94
CA GLY A 19 -8.40 -10.96 -0.48
C GLY A 19 -7.84 -12.22 -1.12
N LEU A 20 -6.60 -12.58 -0.78
CA LEU A 20 -5.98 -13.82 -1.23
C LEU A 20 -6.73 -15.06 -0.72
N TYR A 21 -7.17 -15.04 0.54
CA TYR A 21 -7.94 -16.11 1.13
C TYR A 21 -9.25 -16.35 0.37
N GLY A 22 -10.07 -15.30 0.16
CA GLY A 22 -11.34 -15.45 -0.56
C GLY A 22 -11.17 -15.85 -2.02
N PHE A 23 -10.09 -15.39 -2.68
CA PHE A 23 -9.75 -15.80 -4.02
C PHE A 23 -9.37 -17.28 -4.09
N LEU A 24 -8.52 -17.76 -3.17
CA LEU A 24 -8.11 -19.17 -3.10
C LEU A 24 -9.28 -20.09 -2.81
N GLN A 25 -10.19 -19.68 -1.92
CA GLN A 25 -11.42 -20.43 -1.68
C GLN A 25 -12.25 -20.57 -2.97
N SER A 26 -12.43 -19.48 -3.71
CA SER A 26 -13.16 -19.49 -4.99
C SER A 26 -12.44 -20.30 -6.09
N ALA A 27 -11.11 -20.35 -6.04
CA ALA A 27 -10.29 -21.20 -6.91
C ALA A 27 -10.53 -22.69 -6.63
N GLN A 28 -10.55 -23.08 -5.36
CA GLN A 28 -10.82 -24.46 -4.94
C GLN A 28 -12.23 -24.91 -5.31
N GLU A 29 -13.20 -23.98 -5.27
CA GLU A 29 -14.58 -24.23 -5.70
C GLU A 29 -14.75 -24.26 -7.23
N GLY A 30 -13.68 -24.04 -8.01
CA GLY A 30 -13.71 -24.07 -9.47
C GLY A 30 -14.50 -22.92 -10.10
N ARG A 31 -14.73 -21.84 -9.37
CA ARG A 31 -15.56 -20.68 -9.81
C ARG A 31 -14.79 -19.65 -10.63
N LEU A 32 -13.47 -19.79 -10.73
CA LEU A 32 -12.60 -18.81 -11.37
C LEU A 32 -12.44 -19.03 -12.87
N LYS A 33 -12.35 -17.94 -13.61
CA LYS A 33 -12.00 -17.89 -15.03
C LYS A 33 -10.59 -17.35 -15.21
N SER A 34 -10.05 -17.48 -16.42
CA SER A 34 -8.71 -16.95 -16.74
C SER A 34 -8.58 -15.44 -16.51
N LYS A 35 -9.66 -14.68 -16.68
CA LYS A 35 -9.70 -13.22 -16.39
C LYS A 35 -9.52 -12.91 -14.91
N ASP A 36 -10.01 -13.76 -14.00
CA ASP A 36 -9.90 -13.55 -12.56
C ASP A 36 -8.44 -13.76 -12.09
N TRP A 37 -7.69 -14.65 -12.75
CA TRP A 37 -6.25 -14.78 -12.53
C TRP A 37 -5.47 -13.55 -13.00
N TYR A 38 -5.87 -12.95 -14.13
CA TYR A 38 -5.29 -11.69 -14.58
C TYR A 38 -5.57 -10.55 -13.59
N HIS A 39 -6.79 -10.51 -13.04
CA HIS A 39 -7.20 -9.56 -12.00
C HIS A 39 -6.32 -9.67 -10.76
N LEU A 40 -6.12 -10.88 -10.24
CA LEU A 40 -5.22 -11.15 -9.13
C LEU A 40 -3.78 -10.73 -9.47
N MET A 41 -3.29 -11.08 -10.66
CA MET A 41 -1.94 -10.73 -11.07
C MET A 41 -1.74 -9.21 -11.10
N LEU A 42 -2.71 -8.47 -11.65
CA LEU A 42 -2.66 -7.01 -11.68
C LEU A 42 -2.67 -6.41 -10.27
N LEU A 43 -3.51 -6.94 -9.37
CA LEU A 43 -3.57 -6.53 -7.97
C LEU A 43 -2.21 -6.71 -7.28
N ILE A 44 -1.66 -7.93 -7.33
CA ILE A 44 -0.39 -8.26 -6.68
C ILE A 44 0.77 -7.48 -7.28
N LEU A 45 0.80 -7.31 -8.61
CA LEU A 45 1.85 -6.54 -9.28
C LEU A 45 1.80 -5.05 -8.89
N ALA A 46 0.61 -4.45 -8.91
CA ALA A 46 0.44 -3.05 -8.51
C ALA A 46 0.82 -2.83 -7.05
N GLY A 47 0.36 -3.72 -6.17
CA GLY A 47 0.68 -3.68 -4.75
C GLY A 47 2.17 -3.87 -4.47
N ALA A 48 2.79 -4.92 -5.01
CA ALA A 48 4.22 -5.19 -4.81
C ALA A 48 5.11 -4.10 -5.42
N PHE A 49 4.74 -3.55 -6.57
CA PHE A 49 5.48 -2.43 -7.16
C PHE A 49 5.38 -1.19 -6.27
N CYS A 50 4.18 -0.84 -5.81
CA CYS A 50 3.98 0.35 -4.98
C CYS A 50 4.55 0.19 -3.56
N SER A 51 4.61 -1.02 -3.03
CA SER A 51 5.31 -1.29 -1.76
C SER A 51 6.83 -1.27 -1.91
N LEU A 52 7.38 -1.35 -3.12
CA LEU A 52 8.83 -1.21 -3.38
C LEU A 52 9.21 0.17 -3.89
N LEU A 53 8.24 0.96 -4.34
CA LEU A 53 8.45 2.29 -4.92
C LEU A 53 9.33 3.20 -4.04
N PRO A 54 9.17 3.24 -2.69
CA PRO A 54 10.03 4.08 -1.85
C PRO A 54 11.51 3.65 -1.87
N ASP A 55 11.78 2.36 -2.12
CA ASP A 55 13.12 1.73 -2.09
C ASP A 55 13.88 1.79 -3.43
N ILE A 56 13.19 1.94 -4.56
CA ILE A 56 13.82 2.09 -5.91
C ILE A 56 14.96 3.15 -5.95
N PRO A 57 14.81 4.33 -5.32
CA PRO A 57 15.87 5.33 -5.17
C PRO A 57 17.19 4.82 -4.58
N ALA A 58 17.15 3.81 -3.71
CA ALA A 58 18.36 3.20 -3.15
C ALA A 58 19.23 2.58 -4.25
N VAL A 59 18.58 1.92 -5.22
CA VAL A 59 19.23 1.31 -6.38
C VAL A 59 19.85 2.40 -7.25
N TRP A 60 19.10 3.48 -7.51
CA TRP A 60 19.58 4.63 -8.26
C TRP A 60 20.81 5.28 -7.61
N ASN A 61 20.76 5.51 -6.30
CA ASN A 61 21.88 6.09 -5.56
C ASN A 61 23.10 5.18 -5.50
N TYR A 62 22.90 3.86 -5.51
CA TYR A 62 24.00 2.92 -5.59
C TYR A 62 24.76 3.08 -6.90
N PHE A 63 24.05 3.14 -8.03
CA PHE A 63 24.67 3.29 -9.34
C PHE A 63 25.26 4.69 -9.60
N LEU A 64 24.61 5.75 -9.14
CA LEU A 64 25.08 7.13 -9.41
C LEU A 64 26.07 7.66 -8.38
N TYR A 65 25.89 7.32 -7.10
CA TYR A 65 26.58 7.96 -5.98
C TYR A 65 27.30 6.96 -5.06
N GLY A 66 27.31 5.67 -5.41
CA GLY A 66 28.02 4.63 -4.67
C GLY A 66 27.50 4.39 -3.25
N ASN A 67 26.27 4.78 -2.93
CA ASN A 67 25.70 4.63 -1.59
C ASN A 67 24.26 4.08 -1.62
N LEU A 68 23.84 3.45 -0.52
CA LEU A 68 22.53 2.80 -0.35
C LEU A 68 21.55 3.65 0.45
N LYS A 69 21.65 4.99 0.37
CA LYS A 69 20.62 5.86 0.96
C LYS A 69 19.32 5.65 0.17
N HIS A 70 18.24 5.23 0.83
CA HIS A 70 16.98 4.85 0.19
C HIS A 70 15.88 5.92 0.38
N ALA A 71 15.98 6.75 1.42
CA ALA A 71 15.03 7.80 1.73
C ALA A 71 15.03 9.01 0.75
N MET A 72 16.06 9.14 -0.08
CA MET A 72 16.21 10.26 -1.01
C MET A 72 16.68 9.79 -2.39
N ALA A 73 16.21 10.42 -3.46
CA ALA A 73 16.78 10.33 -4.80
C ALA A 73 17.48 11.66 -5.10
N GLY A 74 18.81 11.73 -4.91
CA GLY A 74 19.51 13.02 -4.90
C GLY A 74 18.95 13.95 -3.81
N PRO A 75 18.49 15.17 -4.12
CA PRO A 75 17.88 16.09 -3.14
C PRO A 75 16.39 15.82 -2.88
N VAL A 76 15.76 14.90 -3.62
CA VAL A 76 14.30 14.69 -3.56
C VAL A 76 13.96 13.58 -2.56
N PRO A 77 13.08 13.82 -1.59
CA PRO A 77 12.59 12.78 -0.67
C PRO A 77 11.61 11.85 -1.35
N THR A 78 11.96 10.57 -1.37
CA THR A 78 11.17 9.55 -2.06
C THR A 78 10.14 8.91 -1.16
N HIS A 79 10.42 8.97 0.14
CA HIS A 79 9.48 8.67 1.19
C HIS A 79 8.69 9.94 1.42
N SER A 80 7.62 10.16 0.65
CA SER A 80 6.70 11.28 0.87
C SER A 80 5.30 10.95 0.41
N LEU A 81 4.31 11.64 1.00
CA LEU A 81 2.91 11.51 0.60
C LEU A 81 2.69 11.89 -0.88
N VAL A 82 3.56 12.74 -1.44
CA VAL A 82 3.50 13.09 -2.87
C VAL A 82 3.73 11.85 -3.74
N PHE A 83 4.73 11.02 -3.41
CA PHE A 83 4.97 9.77 -4.12
C PHE A 83 3.82 8.76 -3.91
N GLY A 84 3.22 8.74 -2.71
CA GLY A 84 2.00 7.97 -2.45
C GLY A 84 0.82 8.41 -3.33
N SER A 85 0.58 9.72 -3.46
CA SER A 85 -0.46 10.27 -4.34
C SER A 85 -0.18 10.02 -5.82
N VAL A 86 1.10 10.05 -6.24
CA VAL A 86 1.48 9.65 -7.60
C VAL A 86 1.19 8.17 -7.83
N ALA A 87 1.53 7.30 -6.87
CA ALA A 87 1.23 5.87 -6.94
C ALA A 87 -0.29 5.62 -7.07
N PHE A 88 -1.09 6.32 -6.26
CA PHE A 88 -2.56 6.31 -6.36
C PHE A 88 -3.02 6.70 -7.77
N CYS A 89 -2.61 7.86 -8.27
CA CYS A 89 -3.05 8.39 -9.57
C CYS A 89 -2.66 7.46 -10.72
N VAL A 90 -1.42 6.97 -10.74
CA VAL A 90 -0.93 6.08 -11.80
C VAL A 90 -1.68 4.74 -11.77
N ALA A 91 -1.86 4.16 -10.59
CA ALA A 91 -2.60 2.92 -10.44
C ALA A 91 -4.09 3.08 -10.78
N SER A 92 -4.71 4.21 -10.45
CA SER A 92 -6.08 4.51 -10.87
C SER A 92 -6.20 4.66 -12.39
N VAL A 93 -5.26 5.32 -13.06
CA VAL A 93 -5.26 5.39 -14.53
C VAL A 93 -5.07 3.99 -15.13
N ALA A 94 -4.14 3.19 -14.61
CA ALA A 94 -3.96 1.80 -15.05
C ALA A 94 -5.23 0.96 -14.82
N GLY A 95 -5.90 1.13 -13.69
CA GLY A 95 -7.17 0.48 -13.37
C GLY A 95 -8.30 0.90 -14.30
N LEU A 96 -8.38 2.18 -14.68
CA LEU A 96 -9.35 2.65 -15.68
C LEU A 96 -9.11 2.00 -17.04
N LEU A 97 -7.84 1.83 -17.44
CA LEU A 97 -7.49 1.16 -18.69
C LEU A 97 -7.80 -0.34 -18.65
N ALA A 98 -7.56 -0.99 -17.51
CA ALA A 98 -7.76 -2.42 -17.33
C ALA A 98 -9.24 -2.82 -17.16
N TYR A 99 -9.97 -2.13 -16.28
CA TYR A 99 -11.33 -2.49 -15.90
C TYR A 99 -12.41 -1.71 -16.65
N LYS A 100 -12.11 -0.49 -17.11
CA LYS A 100 -13.07 0.46 -17.68
C LYS A 100 -14.23 0.84 -16.73
N GLU A 101 -14.05 0.58 -15.43
CA GLU A 101 -14.98 0.91 -14.36
C GLU A 101 -14.28 1.83 -13.36
N ARG A 102 -14.95 2.92 -12.98
CA ARG A 102 -14.35 3.95 -12.10
C ARG A 102 -14.09 3.41 -10.69
N ASP A 103 -15.02 2.65 -10.14
CA ASP A 103 -14.95 2.18 -8.76
C ASP A 103 -13.81 1.17 -8.58
N LYS A 104 -13.66 0.21 -9.50
CA LYS A 104 -12.52 -0.72 -9.52
C LYS A 104 -11.19 0.01 -9.74
N ALA A 105 -11.17 1.05 -10.57
CA ALA A 105 -9.97 1.84 -10.79
C ALA A 105 -9.55 2.64 -9.56
N LEU A 106 -10.50 3.25 -8.86
CA LEU A 106 -10.25 3.90 -7.57
C LEU A 106 -9.82 2.87 -6.53
N GLY A 107 -10.43 1.67 -6.53
CA GLY A 107 -10.01 0.53 -5.72
C GLY A 107 -8.54 0.16 -5.93
N LEU A 108 -8.09 0.03 -7.18
CA LEU A 108 -6.68 -0.25 -7.50
C LEU A 108 -5.74 0.88 -7.06
N GLY A 109 -6.18 2.13 -7.19
CA GLY A 109 -5.48 3.31 -6.67
C GLY A 109 -5.30 3.26 -5.16
N MET A 110 -6.40 3.10 -4.41
CA MET A 110 -6.40 3.00 -2.95
C MET A 110 -5.56 1.81 -2.46
N PHE A 111 -5.60 0.69 -3.18
CA PHE A 111 -4.80 -0.48 -2.86
C PHE A 111 -3.29 -0.20 -3.02
N SER A 112 -2.93 0.49 -4.10
CA SER A 112 -1.54 0.87 -4.40
C SER A 112 -1.01 1.91 -3.41
N GLU A 113 -1.84 2.88 -3.03
CA GLU A 113 -1.52 3.85 -1.98
C GLU A 113 -1.35 3.16 -0.63
N THR A 114 -2.25 2.23 -0.28
CA THR A 114 -2.12 1.41 0.93
C THR A 114 -0.81 0.63 0.93
N ALA A 115 -0.42 0.04 -0.20
CA ALA A 115 0.85 -0.68 -0.32
C ALA A 115 2.05 0.23 -0.04
N PHE A 116 2.04 1.44 -0.61
CA PHE A 116 3.05 2.46 -0.37
C PHE A 116 3.07 2.91 1.10
N LEU A 117 1.91 3.22 1.68
CA LEU A 117 1.80 3.62 3.10
C LEU A 117 2.23 2.50 4.04
N SER A 118 1.98 1.23 3.70
CA SER A 118 2.42 0.08 4.48
C SER A 118 3.95 -0.04 4.53
N HIS A 119 4.63 0.34 3.45
CA HIS A 119 6.09 0.42 3.41
C HIS A 119 6.59 1.47 4.40
N LEU A 120 6.09 2.70 4.26
CA LEU A 120 6.46 3.83 5.13
C LEU A 120 6.16 3.53 6.60
N LEU A 121 5.02 2.90 6.90
CA LEU A 121 4.66 2.49 8.24
C LEU A 121 5.67 1.51 8.83
N LEU A 122 6.12 0.54 8.03
CA LEU A 122 7.10 -0.45 8.45
C LEU A 122 8.48 0.15 8.70
N ASP A 123 8.89 1.11 7.88
CA ASP A 123 10.13 1.85 8.11
C ASP A 123 10.07 2.73 9.35
N ASP A 124 8.93 3.39 9.60
CA ASP A 124 8.74 4.18 10.81
C ASP A 124 8.81 3.31 12.07
N ILE A 125 8.32 2.06 12.01
CA ILE A 125 8.46 1.06 13.08
C ILE A 125 9.93 0.60 13.23
N ALA A 126 10.65 0.36 12.13
CA ALA A 126 11.96 -0.30 12.14
C ALA A 126 13.15 0.66 12.34
N GLU A 127 13.21 1.76 11.59
CA GLU A 127 14.33 2.71 11.61
C GLU A 127 14.10 3.89 12.53
N GLY A 128 12.86 4.05 12.98
CA GLY A 128 12.52 4.99 14.01
C GLY A 128 12.12 6.36 13.49
N GLY A 129 11.11 6.41 12.64
CA GLY A 129 10.61 7.65 12.05
C GLY A 129 11.54 8.12 10.94
N LEU A 130 11.31 7.62 9.73
CA LEU A 130 11.92 8.22 8.56
C LEU A 130 11.38 9.64 8.39
N THR A 131 12.22 10.48 7.82
CA THR A 131 11.95 11.90 7.68
C THR A 131 11.38 12.13 6.29
N TYR A 132 10.05 12.14 6.21
CA TYR A 132 9.33 12.39 4.97
C TYR A 132 9.32 13.90 4.74
N LEU A 133 10.21 14.37 3.87
CA LEU A 133 10.24 15.77 3.50
C LEU A 133 9.02 16.11 2.63
N TYR A 134 8.35 17.20 2.97
CA TYR A 134 7.27 17.77 2.18
C TYR A 134 7.89 18.66 1.10
N PRO A 135 7.34 18.73 -0.13
CA PRO A 135 7.92 19.57 -1.19
C PRO A 135 8.04 21.07 -0.85
N PHE A 136 7.33 21.55 0.19
CA PHE A 136 7.36 22.93 0.66
C PHE A 136 7.85 23.08 2.12
N TYR A 137 8.38 22.00 2.71
CA TYR A 137 8.83 22.00 4.10
C TYR A 137 10.18 21.28 4.18
N ASN A 138 11.22 22.05 4.50
CA ASN A 138 12.61 21.61 4.48
C ASN A 138 13.04 20.87 5.77
N GLU A 139 12.13 20.73 6.73
CA GLU A 139 12.41 20.02 7.97
C GLU A 139 11.84 18.59 7.90
N PRO A 140 12.50 17.63 8.57
CA PRO A 140 12.04 16.25 8.66
C PRO A 140 10.65 16.13 9.29
N VAL A 141 9.66 15.59 8.56
CA VAL A 141 8.32 15.29 9.09
C VAL A 141 8.08 13.79 9.00
N SER A 142 7.78 13.12 10.12
CA SER A 142 7.31 11.73 10.09
C SER A 142 5.82 11.71 9.74
N VAL A 143 5.41 10.96 8.69
CA VAL A 143 3.99 10.78 8.33
C VAL A 143 3.27 10.01 9.43
N PHE A 144 3.94 8.99 9.98
CA PHE A 144 3.47 8.26 11.15
C PHE A 144 4.19 8.73 12.41
N ALA A 145 4.14 10.04 12.63
CA ALA A 145 4.61 10.63 13.88
C ALA A 145 4.04 9.82 15.06
N TYR A 146 4.88 9.59 16.07
CA TYR A 146 4.58 8.77 17.26
C TYR A 146 4.63 7.24 17.10
N VAL A 147 4.81 6.68 15.89
CA VAL A 147 5.03 5.23 15.71
C VAL A 147 6.42 4.80 16.21
N ASN A 148 7.41 5.70 16.14
CA ASN A 148 8.71 5.53 16.78
C ASN A 148 8.80 6.24 18.14
N VAL A 149 7.93 5.91 19.07
CA VAL A 149 8.19 6.28 20.46
C VAL A 149 9.00 5.16 21.09
N ARG A 150 10.24 5.47 21.51
CA ARG A 150 10.98 4.60 22.43
C ARG A 150 10.15 4.51 23.72
N PHE A 151 9.33 3.47 23.79
CA PHE A 151 8.38 3.17 24.87
C PHE A 151 9.01 3.09 26.27
N SER A 152 10.34 3.17 26.37
CA SER A 152 11.11 3.04 27.60
C SER A 152 11.50 4.36 28.29
N ARG A 153 11.18 5.55 27.76
CA ARG A 153 11.69 6.83 28.33
C ARG A 153 10.75 8.05 28.36
N VAL A 154 9.44 7.89 28.20
CA VAL A 154 8.50 9.03 28.12
C VAL A 154 7.41 9.00 29.17
N ASP A 155 6.91 10.19 29.54
CA ASP A 155 5.82 10.38 30.49
C ASP A 155 4.58 9.57 30.10
N PHE A 156 3.88 9.03 31.10
CA PHE A 156 2.73 8.14 30.93
C PHE A 156 1.66 8.68 29.97
N LEU A 157 1.36 9.99 30.03
CA LEU A 157 0.37 10.61 29.14
C LEU A 157 0.83 10.60 27.68
N TYR A 158 2.09 10.98 27.43
CA TYR A 158 2.67 10.96 26.09
C TYR A 158 2.73 9.54 25.54
N TYR A 159 3.11 8.57 26.37
CA TYR A 159 3.13 7.15 26.02
C TYR A 159 1.76 6.65 25.53
N ASN A 160 0.70 6.92 26.29
CA ASN A 160 -0.64 6.47 25.92
C ASN A 160 -1.15 7.17 24.66
N LEU A 161 -0.91 8.47 24.53
CA LEU A 161 -1.28 9.22 23.32
C LEU A 161 -0.56 8.68 22.08
N ALA A 162 0.75 8.45 22.19
CA ALA A 162 1.55 7.87 21.10
C ALA A 162 1.06 6.47 20.70
N GLY A 163 0.74 5.63 21.69
CA GLY A 163 0.17 4.30 21.44
C GLY A 163 -1.18 4.37 20.71
N ILE A 164 -2.09 5.23 21.14
CA ILE A 164 -3.40 5.43 20.49
C ILE A 164 -3.22 5.90 19.05
N VAL A 165 -2.37 6.91 18.81
CA VAL A 165 -2.12 7.46 17.48
C VAL A 165 -1.48 6.42 16.55
N SER A 166 -0.53 5.62 17.06
CA SER A 166 0.12 4.56 16.30
C SER A 166 -0.87 3.47 15.87
N VAL A 167 -1.72 3.01 16.79
CA VAL A 167 -2.77 2.02 16.50
C VAL A 167 -3.78 2.60 15.51
N PHE A 168 -4.14 3.87 15.65
CA PHE A 168 -5.04 4.54 14.72
C PHE A 168 -4.48 4.57 13.29
N PHE A 169 -3.20 4.89 13.11
CA PHE A 169 -2.56 4.86 11.79
C PHE A 169 -2.55 3.46 11.18
N ILE A 170 -2.18 2.43 11.96
CA ILE A 170 -2.23 1.03 11.52
C ILE A 170 -3.66 0.67 11.08
N PHE A 171 -4.65 1.05 11.89
CA PHE A 171 -6.06 0.82 11.58
C PHE A 171 -6.47 1.50 10.27
N CYS A 172 -6.11 2.77 10.05
CA CYS A 172 -6.42 3.48 8.81
C CYS A 172 -5.83 2.78 7.58
N VAL A 173 -4.56 2.36 7.62
CA VAL A 173 -3.91 1.65 6.51
C VAL A 173 -4.60 0.32 6.23
N LEU A 174 -4.90 -0.47 7.27
CA LEU A 174 -5.62 -1.74 7.11
C LEU A 174 -7.05 -1.54 6.60
N PHE A 175 -7.75 -0.51 7.09
CA PHE A 175 -9.11 -0.21 6.66
C PHE A 175 -9.16 0.23 5.19
N MET A 176 -8.21 1.06 4.75
CA MET A 176 -8.05 1.40 3.33
C MET A 176 -7.79 0.16 2.48
N ALA A 177 -6.94 -0.77 2.95
CA ALA A 177 -6.71 -2.05 2.27
C ALA A 177 -8.01 -2.82 2.05
N LEU A 178 -8.78 -2.98 3.13
CA LEU A 178 -10.03 -3.75 3.13
C LEU A 178 -11.08 -3.10 2.22
N MET A 179 -11.23 -1.77 2.27
CA MET A 179 -12.12 -1.07 1.35
C MET A 179 -11.67 -1.25 -0.10
N ALA A 180 -10.38 -1.09 -0.38
CA ALA A 180 -9.85 -1.23 -1.73
C ALA A 180 -10.07 -2.64 -2.29
N LEU A 181 -9.79 -3.67 -1.48
CA LEU A 181 -10.05 -5.06 -1.80
C LEU A 181 -11.55 -5.30 -2.07
N ASN A 182 -12.44 -4.73 -1.25
CA ASN A 182 -13.88 -4.81 -1.46
C ASN A 182 -14.32 -4.18 -2.79
N TYR A 183 -13.84 -2.98 -3.13
CA TYR A 183 -14.12 -2.34 -4.43
C TYR A 183 -13.63 -3.17 -5.62
N LEU A 184 -12.61 -3.99 -5.42
CA LEU A 184 -12.04 -4.87 -6.43
C LEU A 184 -12.69 -6.27 -6.44
N GLY A 185 -13.68 -6.53 -5.58
CA GLY A 185 -14.35 -7.84 -5.45
C GLY A 185 -13.56 -8.88 -4.66
N PHE A 186 -12.45 -8.50 -4.02
CA PHE A 186 -11.64 -9.39 -3.16
C PHE A 186 -12.11 -9.33 -1.70
N GLY A 187 -13.22 -9.98 -1.38
CA GLY A 187 -13.69 -10.15 0.00
C GLY A 187 -13.38 -11.53 0.57
N PHE A 188 -13.99 -11.85 1.72
CA PHE A 188 -14.03 -13.24 2.23
C PHE A 188 -14.72 -14.19 1.25
N GLY A 189 -15.63 -13.67 0.42
CA GLY A 189 -16.01 -14.27 -0.86
C GLY A 189 -15.42 -13.42 -1.99
N TYR A 190 -14.74 -14.05 -2.95
CA TYR A 190 -14.29 -13.36 -4.15
C TYR A 190 -15.46 -13.25 -5.14
N GLU A 191 -15.71 -12.03 -5.62
CA GLU A 191 -16.71 -11.74 -6.65
C GLU A 191 -16.03 -11.72 -8.03
N PRO A 192 -16.30 -12.70 -8.91
CA PRO A 192 -15.67 -12.77 -10.22
C PRO A 192 -16.03 -11.57 -11.10
N LEU A 193 -15.08 -11.13 -11.93
CA LEU A 193 -15.21 -9.95 -12.79
C LEU A 193 -16.47 -9.95 -13.67
N GLU A 194 -16.91 -11.12 -14.15
CA GLU A 194 -18.05 -11.24 -15.06
C GLU A 194 -19.41 -11.24 -14.36
N HIS A 195 -19.49 -11.52 -13.05
CA HIS A 195 -20.76 -11.48 -12.34
C HIS A 195 -21.24 -10.04 -12.13
N ALA A 196 -20.34 -9.10 -11.81
CA ALA A 196 -20.67 -7.68 -11.62
C ALA A 196 -21.26 -7.00 -12.88
N VAL A 197 -20.77 -7.36 -14.07
CA VAL A 197 -21.22 -6.77 -15.34
C VAL A 197 -22.66 -7.17 -15.71
N ASN A 198 -23.10 -8.37 -15.30
CA ASN A 198 -24.45 -8.84 -15.61
C ASN A 198 -25.51 -8.29 -14.64
N THR A 199 -25.15 -8.03 -13.38
CA THR A 199 -26.09 -7.43 -12.41
C THR A 199 -26.46 -6.00 -12.82
N GLU A 200 -25.49 -5.17 -13.23
CA GLU A 200 -25.77 -3.79 -13.68
C GLU A 200 -26.56 -3.71 -15.00
N ARG A 201 -26.47 -4.73 -15.87
CA ARG A 201 -27.24 -4.78 -17.12
C ARG A 201 -28.69 -5.21 -16.94
N THR A 202 -29.01 -5.82 -15.81
CA THR A 202 -30.38 -6.27 -15.51
C THR A 202 -31.18 -5.20 -14.78
N GLU A 203 -30.50 -4.17 -14.26
CA GLU A 203 -31.10 -3.04 -13.53
C GLU A 203 -31.14 -1.71 -14.32
N ARG A 204 -30.81 -1.71 -15.62
CA ARG A 204 -30.98 -0.56 -16.52
C ARG A 204 -32.03 -0.79 -17.59
#